data_AF-A0A0V0GNS1-F1
#
_entry.id   AF-A0A0V0GNS1-F1
#
_cell.length_a   1.000
_cell.length_b   1.000
_cell.length_c   1.000
_cell.angle_alpha   90.00
_cell.angle_beta   90.00
_cell.angle_gamma   90.00
#
_symmetry.space_group_name_H-M   'P 1'
#
loop_
_entity.id
_entity.type
_entity.pdbx_description
1 polymer ?
#
loop_
_entity_poly.entity_id
_entity_poly.type
_entity_poly.pdbx_seq_one_letter_code
_entity_poly.pdbx_strand_id
1 'polypeptide(L)'
;MSNVIDTVHNMCKENKYESPEFQVYLNDLPDNDFNTVFKSIPSFLEKYGNCYIAGVAGSFYQRLFPTNTLNFVHSSYSLHWLSQVPKGLECNKKSILISESSPPQVVQAYSNQFNKDFSSFLRFRSQEVMSGGHMVLVYVGRSNPDPRAMILAV
;
A
#
# COMPACT_ATOMS: atom_id res chain seq x y z
N MET A 1 -4.82 3.48 11.11
CA MET A 1 -5.56 4.76 11.10
C MET A 1 -5.58 5.39 12.48
N SER A 2 -6.22 4.77 13.49
CA SER A 2 -6.24 5.23 14.89
C SER A 2 -4.88 5.68 15.41
N ASN A 3 -3.85 4.83 15.32
CA ASN A 3 -2.52 5.14 15.86
C ASN A 3 -1.90 6.42 15.28
N VAL A 4 -2.16 6.71 14.00
CA VAL A 4 -1.66 7.94 13.34
C VAL A 4 -2.39 9.16 13.90
N ILE A 5 -3.72 9.07 14.02
CA ILE A 5 -4.55 10.14 14.58
C ILE A 5 -4.17 10.39 16.05
N ASP A 6 -4.07 9.33 16.85
CA ASP A 6 -3.68 9.39 18.27
C ASP A 6 -2.30 10.05 18.43
N THR A 7 -1.34 9.69 17.56
CA THR A 7 0.01 10.26 17.60
C THR A 7 0.01 11.75 17.25
N VAL A 8 -0.69 12.15 16.18
CA VAL A 8 -0.80 13.56 15.79
C VAL A 8 -1.50 14.37 16.87
N HIS A 9 -2.58 13.84 17.45
CA HIS A 9 -3.31 14.49 18.53
C HIS A 9 -2.43 14.71 19.77
N ASN A 10 -1.67 13.69 20.17
CA ASN A 10 -0.73 13.78 21.29
C ASN A 10 0.38 14.82 21.01
N MET A 11 0.94 14.82 19.80
CA MET A 11 1.93 15.82 19.40
C MET A 11 1.36 17.24 19.44
N CYS A 12 0.13 17.46 18.95
CA CYS A 12 -0.52 18.77 19.03
C CYS A 12 -0.71 19.20 20.49
N LYS A 13 -1.19 18.30 21.35
CA LYS A 13 -1.39 18.57 22.78
C LYS A 13 -0.10 18.95 23.50
N GLU A 14 0.98 18.21 23.25
CA GLU A 14 2.31 18.48 23.84
C GLU A 14 2.86 19.85 23.39
N ASN A 15 2.62 20.22 22.14
CA ASN A 15 3.09 21.48 21.57
C ASN A 15 2.08 22.64 21.72
N LYS A 16 0.95 22.42 22.43
CA LYS A 16 -0.14 23.39 22.62
C LYS A 16 -0.74 23.91 21.31
N TYR A 17 -0.78 23.06 20.29
CA TYR A 17 -1.50 23.32 19.05
C TYR A 17 -2.92 22.78 19.12
N GLU A 18 -3.81 23.40 18.35
CA GLU A 18 -5.14 22.85 18.11
C GLU A 18 -5.03 21.53 17.33
N SER A 19 -5.91 20.57 17.63
CA SER A 19 -5.96 19.32 16.89
C SER A 19 -6.49 19.59 15.48
N PRO A 20 -5.80 19.15 14.41
CA PRO A 20 -6.28 19.37 13.06
C PRO A 20 -7.53 18.53 12.77
N GLU A 21 -8.24 18.92 11.72
CA GLU A 21 -9.20 18.05 11.05
C GLU A 21 -8.47 16.97 10.25
N PHE A 22 -8.96 15.74 10.29
CA PHE A 22 -8.35 14.61 9.58
C PHE A 22 -9.17 14.27 8.33
N GLN A 23 -8.56 14.28 7.16
CA GLN A 23 -9.11 13.68 5.96
C GLN A 23 -8.39 12.35 5.69
N VAL A 24 -9.12 11.24 5.78
CA VAL A 24 -8.58 9.88 5.57
C VAL A 24 -9.12 9.29 4.28
N TYR A 25 -8.23 8.79 3.45
CA TYR A 25 -8.56 8.05 2.24
C TYR A 25 -8.26 6.57 2.42
N LEU A 26 -9.28 5.74 2.27
CA LEU A 26 -9.17 4.29 2.25
C LEU A 26 -9.10 3.88 0.78
N ASN A 27 -7.91 3.51 0.30
CA ASN A 27 -7.71 3.07 -1.07
C ASN A 27 -7.60 1.55 -1.15
N ASP A 28 -8.31 0.96 -2.11
CA ASP A 28 -8.16 -0.42 -2.53
C ASP A 28 -8.64 -0.56 -3.99
N LEU A 29 -8.49 -1.76 -4.57
CA LEU A 29 -9.05 -2.09 -5.89
C LEU A 29 -10.58 -1.93 -5.90
N PRO A 30 -11.19 -1.66 -7.08
CA PRO A 30 -12.64 -1.52 -7.19
C PRO A 30 -13.45 -2.72 -6.70
N ASP A 31 -12.88 -3.92 -6.77
CA ASP A 31 -13.52 -5.17 -6.36
C ASP A 31 -13.49 -5.39 -4.83
N ASN A 32 -12.82 -4.51 -4.07
CA ASN A 32 -12.81 -4.58 -2.62
C ASN A 32 -14.19 -4.26 -2.03
N ASP A 33 -14.53 -4.91 -0.92
CA ASP A 33 -15.79 -4.67 -0.21
C ASP A 33 -15.72 -3.43 0.69
N PHE A 34 -15.79 -2.25 0.06
CA PHE A 34 -15.90 -0.97 0.76
C PHE A 34 -17.13 -0.89 1.66
N ASN A 35 -18.23 -1.59 1.33
CA ASN A 35 -19.46 -1.51 2.11
C ASN A 35 -19.27 -2.08 3.52
N THR A 36 -18.52 -3.17 3.65
CA THR A 36 -18.19 -3.73 4.96
C THR A 36 -17.37 -2.74 5.80
N VAL A 37 -16.40 -2.06 5.19
CA VAL A 37 -15.60 -1.04 5.89
C VAL A 37 -16.46 0.16 6.27
N PHE A 38 -17.31 0.65 5.37
CA PHE A 38 -18.15 1.83 5.60
C PHE A 38 -19.17 1.63 6.71
N LYS A 39 -19.69 0.40 6.89
CA LYS A 39 -20.54 0.06 8.03
C LYS A 39 -19.84 0.22 9.39
N SER A 40 -18.50 0.15 9.44
CA SER A 40 -17.71 0.35 10.67
C SER A 40 -17.34 1.82 10.94
N ILE A 41 -17.55 2.73 9.99
CA ILE A 41 -17.16 4.14 10.12
C ILE A 41 -17.90 4.87 11.26
N PRO A 42 -19.23 4.72 11.45
CA PRO A 42 -19.94 5.47 12.50
C PRO A 42 -19.36 5.25 13.90
N SER A 43 -19.10 4.00 14.29
CA SER A 43 -18.50 3.69 15.60
C SER A 43 -17.07 4.19 15.75
N PHE A 44 -16.32 4.29 14.64
CA PHE A 44 -15.01 4.92 14.63
C PHE A 44 -15.11 6.44 14.86
N LEU A 45 -16.04 7.11 14.18
CA LEU A 45 -16.21 8.57 14.28
C LEU A 45 -16.73 9.03 15.66
N GLU A 46 -17.55 8.22 16.33
CA GLU A 46 -17.97 8.47 17.72
C GLU A 46 -16.78 8.60 18.67
N LYS A 47 -15.68 7.86 18.41
CA LYS A 47 -14.49 7.88 19.25
C LYS A 47 -13.53 9.02 18.91
N TYR A 48 -13.34 9.32 17.62
CA TYR A 48 -12.27 10.21 17.18
C TYR A 48 -12.73 11.63 16.89
N GLY A 49 -13.99 11.85 16.48
CA GLY A 49 -14.48 13.17 16.03
C GLY A 49 -13.62 13.77 14.90
N ASN A 50 -14.04 14.91 14.32
CA ASN A 50 -13.25 15.73 13.38
C ASN A 50 -12.44 14.95 12.31
N CYS A 51 -13.01 13.85 11.81
CA CYS A 51 -12.37 12.93 10.88
C CYS A 51 -13.35 12.63 9.74
N TYR A 52 -12.87 12.82 8.52
CA TYR A 52 -13.62 12.68 7.28
C TYR A 52 -13.03 11.53 6.49
N ILE A 53 -13.80 10.46 6.32
CA ILE A 53 -13.32 9.23 5.69
C ILE A 53 -13.94 9.10 4.31
N ALA A 54 -13.10 8.88 3.29
CA ALA A 54 -13.52 8.61 1.92
C ALA A 54 -12.88 7.31 1.41
N GLY A 55 -13.65 6.52 0.66
CA GLY A 55 -13.11 5.40 -0.11
C GLY A 55 -12.61 5.85 -1.48
N VAL A 56 -11.51 5.28 -1.94
CA VAL A 56 -10.91 5.56 -3.23
C VAL A 56 -10.69 4.24 -3.95
N ALA A 57 -11.60 3.91 -4.87
CA ALA A 57 -11.49 2.71 -5.69
C ALA A 57 -10.48 2.93 -6.83
N GLY A 58 -9.42 2.12 -6.86
CA GLY A 58 -8.41 2.18 -7.91
C GLY A 58 -7.08 1.56 -7.52
N SER A 59 -6.30 1.13 -8.52
CA SER A 59 -4.98 0.58 -8.27
C SER A 59 -4.01 1.67 -7.81
N PHE A 60 -3.30 1.44 -6.70
CA PHE A 60 -2.21 2.31 -6.25
C PHE A 60 -0.98 2.32 -7.20
N TYR A 61 -0.95 1.46 -8.22
CA TYR A 61 0.02 1.57 -9.33
C TYR A 61 -0.35 2.65 -10.36
N GLN A 62 -1.42 3.41 -10.11
CA GLN A 62 -1.89 4.55 -10.89
C GLN A 62 -1.99 5.81 -10.03
N ARG A 63 -2.29 6.94 -10.68
CA ARG A 63 -2.61 8.19 -9.97
C ARG A 63 -4.01 8.09 -9.40
N LEU A 64 -4.14 8.42 -8.12
CA LEU A 64 -5.39 8.35 -7.37
C LEU A 64 -5.81 9.71 -6.81
N PHE A 65 -4.85 10.60 -6.57
CA PHE A 65 -5.08 11.87 -5.91
C PHE A 65 -4.58 13.06 -6.75
N PRO A 66 -5.12 14.27 -6.53
CA PRO A 66 -4.53 15.48 -7.05
C PRO A 66 -3.10 15.69 -6.50
N THR A 67 -2.36 16.60 -7.14
CA THR A 67 -0.98 16.90 -6.76
C THR A 67 -0.95 17.57 -5.39
N ASN A 68 0.06 17.25 -4.57
CA ASN A 68 0.29 17.84 -3.24
C ASN A 68 -0.93 17.80 -2.30
N THR A 69 -1.70 16.71 -2.32
CA THR A 69 -2.90 16.55 -1.49
C THR A 69 -2.65 15.69 -0.26
N LEU A 70 -1.66 14.79 -0.28
CA LEU A 70 -1.42 13.84 0.81
C LEU A 70 -0.29 14.32 1.73
N ASN A 71 -0.58 14.49 3.02
CA ASN A 71 0.44 14.74 4.05
C ASN A 71 1.17 13.46 4.45
N PHE A 72 0.44 12.33 4.47
CA PHE A 72 0.94 11.06 4.98
C PHE A 72 0.35 9.89 4.19
N VAL A 73 1.19 8.95 3.76
CA VAL A 73 0.77 7.72 3.09
C VAL A 73 1.19 6.53 3.93
N HIS A 74 0.27 5.60 4.13
CA HIS A 74 0.56 4.33 4.79
C HIS A 74 0.08 3.19 3.89
N SER A 75 0.97 2.22 3.65
CA SER A 75 0.63 0.97 2.97
C SER A 75 1.22 -0.19 3.76
N SER A 76 0.40 -1.20 4.05
CA SER A 76 0.81 -2.36 4.82
C SER A 76 0.30 -3.63 4.16
N TYR A 77 1.20 -4.56 3.86
CA TYR A 77 0.92 -5.83 3.20
C TYR A 77 0.19 -5.70 1.84
N SER A 78 0.39 -4.60 1.12
CA SER A 78 -0.21 -4.40 -0.22
C SER A 78 0.82 -4.42 -1.35
N LEU A 79 2.00 -3.82 -1.15
CA LEU A 79 2.98 -3.58 -2.21
C LEU A 79 3.68 -4.83 -2.76
N HIS A 80 3.51 -6.00 -2.11
CA HIS A 80 4.04 -7.27 -2.63
C HIS A 80 3.14 -7.88 -3.72
N TRP A 81 1.90 -7.40 -3.86
CA TRP A 81 1.00 -7.79 -4.94
C TRP A 81 1.37 -7.07 -6.23
N LEU A 82 1.61 -7.84 -7.29
CA LEU A 82 1.91 -7.28 -8.61
C LEU A 82 0.65 -6.76 -9.30
N SER A 83 0.81 -5.76 -10.17
CA SER A 83 -0.31 -5.22 -10.96
C SER A 83 -0.88 -6.23 -11.95
N GLN A 84 -0.08 -7.21 -12.35
CA GLN A 84 -0.43 -8.28 -13.26
C GLN A 84 0.55 -9.44 -13.12
N VAL A 85 0.14 -10.61 -13.63
CA VAL A 85 1.05 -11.73 -13.81
C VAL A 85 2.19 -11.32 -14.77
N PRO A 86 3.47 -11.58 -14.42
CA PRO A 86 4.59 -11.33 -15.31
C PRO A 86 4.42 -12.04 -16.66
N LYS A 87 4.87 -11.40 -17.74
CA LYS A 87 4.89 -12.04 -19.06
C LYS A 87 6.05 -13.02 -19.15
N GLY A 88 5.92 -14.05 -20.00
CA GLY A 88 7.00 -15.00 -20.28
C GLY A 88 7.16 -16.12 -19.24
N LEU A 89 6.09 -16.47 -18.53
CA LEU A 89 6.09 -17.53 -17.52
C LEU A 89 5.80 -18.94 -18.07
N GLU A 90 5.70 -19.10 -19.39
CA GLU A 90 5.39 -20.39 -20.06
C GLU A 90 6.38 -21.52 -19.70
N CYS A 91 7.58 -21.17 -19.26
CA CYS A 91 8.59 -22.11 -18.80
C CYS A 91 8.40 -22.58 -17.34
N ASN A 92 7.51 -21.95 -16.55
CA ASN A 92 7.25 -22.30 -15.14
C ASN A 92 6.19 -23.40 -14.98
N LYS A 93 6.29 -24.48 -15.76
CA LYS A 93 5.21 -25.48 -15.93
C LYS A 93 4.79 -26.24 -14.65
N LYS A 94 5.61 -26.21 -13.60
CA LYS A 94 5.41 -27.00 -12.36
C LYS A 94 5.06 -26.15 -11.14
N SER A 95 4.99 -24.82 -11.28
CA SER A 95 4.80 -23.93 -10.14
C SER A 95 3.99 -22.69 -10.57
N ILE A 96 3.08 -22.26 -9.70
CA ILE A 96 2.33 -21.01 -9.89
C ILE A 96 3.16 -19.78 -9.47
N LEU A 97 4.20 -20.00 -8.65
CA LEU A 97 5.10 -18.97 -8.12
C LEU A 97 6.57 -19.30 -8.45
N ILE A 98 7.48 -18.43 -8.05
CA ILE A 98 8.92 -18.75 -8.05
C ILE A 98 9.15 -19.89 -7.04
N SER A 99 9.79 -20.96 -7.49
CA SER A 99 10.21 -22.09 -6.65
C SER A 99 11.64 -22.51 -6.98
N GLU A 100 12.19 -23.47 -6.24
CA GLU A 100 13.50 -24.06 -6.48
C GLU A 100 13.67 -24.55 -7.93
N SER A 101 12.58 -25.04 -8.53
CA SER A 101 12.56 -25.54 -9.91
C SER A 101 12.39 -24.47 -10.98
N SER A 102 12.14 -23.21 -10.59
CA SER A 102 11.87 -22.13 -11.54
C SER A 102 13.13 -21.75 -12.32
N PRO A 103 13.04 -21.66 -13.66
CA PRO A 103 14.13 -21.15 -14.49
C PRO A 103 14.50 -19.70 -14.11
N PRO A 104 15.76 -19.27 -14.30
CA PRO A 104 16.19 -17.89 -14.03
C PRO A 104 15.34 -16.82 -14.72
N GLN A 105 14.78 -17.12 -15.89
CA GLN A 105 13.91 -16.21 -16.64
C GLN A 105 12.62 -15.88 -15.88
N VAL A 106 12.08 -16.85 -15.11
CA VAL A 106 10.89 -16.65 -14.27
C VAL A 106 11.21 -15.65 -13.16
N VAL A 107 12.33 -15.86 -12.47
CA VAL A 107 12.82 -14.95 -11.43
C VAL A 107 12.97 -13.53 -11.98
N GLN A 108 13.60 -13.40 -13.15
CA GLN A 108 13.80 -12.11 -13.80
C GLN A 108 12.47 -11.46 -14.20
N ALA A 109 11.51 -12.23 -14.71
CA ALA A 109 10.19 -11.72 -15.07
C ALA A 109 9.45 -11.13 -13.87
N TYR A 110 9.42 -11.85 -12.74
CA TYR A 110 8.84 -11.35 -11.49
C TYR A 110 9.56 -10.11 -10.97
N SER A 111 10.89 -10.11 -10.98
CA SER A 111 11.68 -8.95 -10.53
C SER A 111 11.44 -7.71 -11.40
N ASN A 112 11.40 -7.87 -12.72
CA ASN A 112 11.12 -6.78 -13.65
C ASN A 112 9.69 -6.23 -13.46
N GLN A 113 8.72 -7.11 -13.24
CA GLN A 113 7.33 -6.70 -12.98
C GLN A 113 7.23 -5.93 -11.66
N PHE A 114 7.83 -6.42 -10.58
CA PHE A 114 7.90 -5.71 -9.30
C PHE A 114 8.57 -4.34 -9.45
N ASN A 115 9.72 -4.26 -10.12
CA ASN A 115 10.43 -3.01 -10.33
C ASN A 115 9.57 -1.99 -11.09
N LYS A 116 8.88 -2.42 -12.15
CA LYS A 116 7.96 -1.58 -12.92
C LYS A 116 6.81 -1.06 -12.04
N ASP A 117 6.21 -1.95 -11.27
CA ASP A 117 5.06 -1.67 -10.41
C ASP A 117 5.45 -0.72 -9.27
N PHE A 118 6.50 -1.06 -8.52
CA PHE A 118 6.99 -0.25 -7.41
C PHE A 118 7.49 1.12 -7.88
N SER A 119 8.18 1.20 -9.03
CA SER A 119 8.56 2.50 -9.61
C SER A 119 7.35 3.34 -10.01
N SER A 120 6.29 2.71 -10.54
CA SER A 120 5.05 3.41 -10.87
C SER A 120 4.35 3.93 -9.62
N PHE A 121 4.26 3.11 -8.57
CA PHE A 121 3.77 3.52 -7.26
C PHE A 121 4.53 4.75 -6.75
N LEU A 122 5.86 4.68 -6.66
CA LEU A 122 6.69 5.79 -6.18
C LEU A 122 6.52 7.06 -7.02
N ARG A 123 6.48 6.93 -8.36
CA ARG A 123 6.29 8.06 -9.28
C ARG A 123 4.95 8.77 -9.09
N PHE A 124 3.88 8.04 -8.82
CA PHE A 124 2.58 8.66 -8.58
C PHE A 124 2.48 9.23 -7.16
N ARG A 125 2.98 8.50 -6.15
CA ARG A 125 3.02 9.03 -4.78
C ARG A 125 3.89 10.28 -4.67
N SER A 126 5.00 10.37 -5.41
CA SER A 126 5.84 11.58 -5.39
C SER A 126 5.15 12.84 -5.95
N GLN A 127 4.08 12.69 -6.73
CA GLN A 127 3.29 13.81 -7.23
C GLN A 127 2.16 14.17 -6.26
N GLU A 128 1.63 13.20 -5.55
CA GLU A 128 0.45 13.35 -4.69
C GLU A 128 0.82 13.76 -3.26
N VAL A 129 1.98 13.31 -2.77
CA VAL A 129 2.51 13.67 -1.46
C VAL A 129 3.08 15.07 -1.53
N MET A 130 2.62 15.93 -0.61
CA MET A 130 3.10 17.31 -0.55
C MET A 130 4.55 17.40 -0.07
N SER A 131 5.19 18.56 -0.29
CA SER A 131 6.50 18.85 0.28
C SER A 131 6.48 18.69 1.81
N GLY A 132 7.43 17.91 2.35
CA GLY A 132 7.48 17.57 3.78
C GLY A 132 6.52 16.45 4.21
N GLY A 133 5.76 15.87 3.28
CA GLY A 133 4.93 14.70 3.54
C GLY A 133 5.75 13.42 3.69
N HIS A 134 5.17 12.41 4.33
CA HIS A 134 5.87 11.17 4.68
C HIS A 134 5.13 9.94 4.16
N MET A 135 5.89 8.87 3.90
CA MET A 135 5.33 7.57 3.56
C MET A 135 5.88 6.50 4.51
N VAL A 136 5.00 5.64 5.01
CA VAL A 136 5.37 4.43 5.76
C VAL A 136 4.87 3.22 4.99
N LEU A 137 5.81 2.41 4.50
CA LEU A 137 5.54 1.27 3.63
C LEU A 137 6.00 -0.01 4.33
N VAL A 138 5.08 -0.95 4.55
CA VAL A 138 5.33 -2.25 5.16
C VAL A 138 4.87 -3.32 4.19
N TYR A 139 5.76 -4.22 3.77
CA TYR A 139 5.42 -5.29 2.85
C TYR A 139 6.31 -6.51 3.08
N VAL A 140 5.82 -7.67 2.65
CA VAL A 140 6.55 -8.92 2.77
C VAL A 140 7.78 -8.87 1.86
N GLY A 141 8.93 -9.11 2.47
CA GLY A 141 10.20 -9.26 1.78
C GLY A 141 10.81 -10.63 2.09
N ARG A 142 12.08 -10.78 1.70
CA ARG A 142 12.89 -11.95 2.06
C ARG A 142 14.29 -11.51 2.45
N SER A 143 14.90 -12.22 3.37
CA SER A 143 16.32 -12.07 3.72
C SER A 143 17.23 -12.91 2.83
N ASN A 144 16.74 -14.06 2.34
CA ASN A 144 17.50 -14.91 1.43
C ASN A 144 17.68 -14.21 0.06
N PRO A 145 18.92 -14.02 -0.41
CA PRO A 145 19.16 -13.40 -1.70
C PRO A 145 18.59 -14.22 -2.86
N ASP A 146 18.55 -15.56 -2.75
CA ASP A 146 17.98 -16.42 -3.79
C ASP A 146 16.43 -16.45 -3.71
N PRO A 147 15.72 -15.90 -4.70
CA PRO A 147 14.25 -15.93 -4.76
C PRO A 147 13.66 -17.34 -4.84
N ARG A 148 14.45 -18.33 -5.26
CA ARG A 148 14.00 -19.70 -5.50
C ARG A 148 14.01 -20.56 -4.23
N ALA A 149 14.78 -20.15 -3.23
CA ALA A 149 14.87 -20.84 -1.94
C ALA A 149 13.66 -20.57 -1.01
N MET A 150 12.57 -20.02 -1.54
CA MET A 150 11.35 -19.81 -0.76
C MET A 150 10.65 -21.16 -0.51
N ILE A 151 10.74 -21.64 0.72
CA ILE A 151 9.77 -22.57 1.31
C ILE A 151 8.59 -21.71 1.75
N LEU A 152 7.52 -21.67 0.95
CA LEU A 152 6.23 -21.18 1.43
C LEU A 152 5.68 -22.24 2.40
N ALA A 153 5.97 -22.08 3.70
CA ALA A 153 5.08 -22.61 4.72
C ALA A 153 3.85 -21.68 4.74
N VAL A 154 2.74 -22.18 4.22
CA VAL A 154 1.41 -21.62 4.46
C VAL A 154 1.06 -21.82 5.92
#